data_AF-A0A9P7FVL5-F1
#
_entry.id   AF-A0A9P7FVL5-F1
#
_cell.length_a   1.000
_cell.length_b   1.000
_cell.length_c   1.000
_cell.angle_alpha   90.00
_cell.angle_beta   90.00
_cell.angle_gamma   90.00
#
_symmetry.space_group_name_H-M   'P 1'
#
loop_
_entity.id
_entity.type
_entity.pdbx_description
1 polymer ?
#
loop_
_entity_poly.entity_id
_entity_poly.type
_entity_poly.pdbx_seq_one_letter_code
_entity_poly.pdbx_strand_id
1 'polypeptide(L)'
;VTYTLERKSTWKIKIDSTATKETPIMMSGHHYWNLEAYQETEDLIGHYAQLYASKFVATDKQLLPNGTLTDVSSTPMDFRKPKSVGRGIETTKPGEFCGDGE
;
A
#
# COMPACT_ATOMS: atom_id res chain seq x y z
N VAL A 1 10.38 9.11 -16.89
CA VAL A 1 10.67 8.69 -15.49
C VAL A 1 12.17 8.77 -15.27
N THR A 2 12.60 9.33 -14.16
CA THR A 2 14.01 9.41 -13.77
C THR A 2 14.20 8.83 -12.39
N TYR A 3 15.13 7.89 -12.26
CA TYR A 3 15.55 7.30 -10.99
C TYR A 3 16.89 7.90 -10.57
N THR A 4 17.02 8.23 -9.29
CA THR A 4 18.27 8.76 -8.74
C THR A 4 18.55 8.14 -7.37
N LEU A 5 19.74 7.59 -7.21
CA LEU A 5 20.26 7.20 -5.91
C LEU A 5 21.06 8.37 -5.33
N GLU A 6 20.51 9.00 -4.29
CA GLU A 6 21.13 10.11 -3.59
C GLU A 6 21.95 9.61 -2.39
N ARG A 7 22.69 10.52 -1.74
CA ARG A 7 23.44 10.20 -0.51
C ARG A 7 22.50 9.72 0.59
N LYS A 8 23.05 9.02 1.60
CA LYS A 8 22.29 8.46 2.74
C LYS A 8 21.17 7.49 2.29
N SER A 9 21.43 6.70 1.25
CA SER A 9 20.53 5.64 0.76
C SER A 9 19.12 6.12 0.41
N THR A 10 19.00 7.36 -0.10
CA THR A 10 17.71 7.89 -0.55
C THR A 10 17.50 7.53 -2.02
N TRP A 11 16.47 6.76 -2.30
CA TRP A 11 16.03 6.48 -3.67
C TRP A 11 14.92 7.46 -4.08
N LYS A 12 15.23 8.30 -5.06
CA LYS A 12 14.32 9.31 -5.60
C LYS A 12 13.75 8.88 -6.94
N ILE A 13 12.43 9.00 -7.07
CA ILE A 13 11.69 8.68 -8.29
C ILE A 13 11.00 9.96 -8.75
N LYS A 14 11.33 10.42 -9.96
CA LYS A 14 10.64 11.54 -10.61
C LYS A 14 9.83 11.01 -11.79
N ILE A 15 8.51 11.17 -11.71
CA ILE A 15 7.58 10.77 -12.76
C ILE A 15 6.95 12.04 -13.34
N ASP A 16 7.34 12.39 -14.56
CA ASP A 16 6.83 13.54 -15.30
C ASP A 16 6.01 13.07 -16.51
N SER A 17 5.00 13.86 -16.88
CA SER A 17 4.14 13.62 -18.04
C SER A 17 3.65 14.94 -18.64
N THR A 18 3.32 14.93 -19.93
CA THR A 18 2.76 16.08 -20.66
C THR A 18 1.72 15.58 -21.65
N ALA A 19 0.65 16.34 -21.85
CA ALA A 19 -0.36 16.05 -22.85
C ALA A 19 -0.62 17.27 -23.75
N THR A 20 -0.96 17.03 -25.00
CA THR A 20 -1.31 18.05 -26.00
C THR A 20 -2.82 18.24 -26.17
N LYS A 21 -3.61 17.39 -25.51
CA LYS A 21 -5.08 17.41 -25.47
C LYS A 21 -5.55 17.02 -24.07
N GLU A 22 -6.80 17.33 -23.75
CA GLU A 22 -7.41 16.92 -22.48
C GLU A 22 -7.41 15.39 -22.35
N THR A 23 -6.81 14.91 -21.27
CA THR A 23 -6.70 13.48 -20.96
C THR A 23 -6.42 13.32 -19.46
N PRO A 24 -6.95 12.29 -18.80
CA PRO A 24 -6.55 11.98 -17.43
C PRO A 24 -5.11 11.45 -17.40
N ILE A 25 -4.36 11.82 -16.36
CA ILE A 25 -3.05 11.23 -16.06
C ILE A 25 -2.98 10.94 -14.56
N MET A 26 -2.72 9.68 -14.22
CA MET A 26 -2.48 9.20 -12.87
C MET A 26 -1.30 8.25 -12.90
N MET A 27 -0.23 8.56 -12.17
CA MET A 27 1.00 7.79 -12.20
C MET A 27 1.41 7.40 -10.78
N SER A 28 2.02 6.22 -10.65
CA SER A 28 2.58 5.73 -9.40
C SER A 28 3.79 4.83 -9.69
N GLY A 29 4.55 4.49 -8.65
CA GLY A 29 5.54 3.41 -8.69
C GLY A 29 4.91 2.10 -8.17
N HIS A 30 5.28 0.97 -8.78
CA HIS A 30 4.74 -0.36 -8.44
C HIS A 30 5.83 -1.25 -7.82
N HIS A 31 6.44 -0.76 -6.75
CA HIS A 31 7.58 -1.40 -6.10
C HIS A 31 7.13 -2.32 -4.98
N TYR A 32 7.67 -3.54 -4.97
CA TYR A 32 7.50 -4.49 -3.88
C TYR A 32 8.72 -4.46 -2.97
N TRP A 33 8.48 -4.35 -1.67
CA TRP A 33 9.53 -4.37 -0.66
C TRP A 33 9.49 -5.70 0.09
N ASN A 34 10.64 -6.36 0.16
CA ASN A 34 10.90 -7.46 1.08
C ASN A 34 12.27 -7.17 1.71
N LEU A 35 12.27 -6.89 3.02
CA LEU A 35 13.48 -6.48 3.74
C LEU A 35 14.35 -7.66 4.17
N GLU A 36 13.83 -8.89 4.11
CA GLU A 36 14.59 -10.13 4.40
C GLU A 36 15.37 -10.63 3.18
N ALA A 37 15.29 -9.93 2.04
CA ALA A 37 15.93 -10.31 0.79
C ALA A 37 15.65 -11.77 0.37
N TYR A 38 14.48 -12.31 0.72
CA TYR A 38 14.07 -13.71 0.50
C TYR A 38 14.96 -14.77 1.18
N GLN A 39 15.73 -14.42 2.22
CA GLN A 39 16.66 -15.35 2.87
C GLN A 39 16.09 -16.05 4.13
N GLU A 40 15.13 -15.44 4.82
CA GLU A 40 14.71 -15.87 6.17
C GLU A 40 13.30 -16.50 6.21
N THR A 41 12.31 -15.88 5.55
CA THR A 41 10.94 -16.41 5.42
C THR A 41 10.36 -16.08 4.05
N GLU A 42 9.51 -16.96 3.51
CA GLU A 42 8.73 -16.68 2.29
C GLU A 42 7.50 -15.79 2.59
N ASP A 43 7.49 -15.07 3.72
CA ASP A 43 6.37 -14.25 4.17
C ASP A 43 6.81 -12.83 4.61
N LEU A 44 5.81 -11.98 4.87
CA LEU A 44 6.01 -10.59 5.30
C LEU A 44 5.46 -10.35 6.72
N ILE A 45 5.10 -11.41 7.45
CA ILE A 45 4.32 -11.26 8.69
C ILE A 45 5.12 -10.58 9.81
N GLY A 46 6.46 -10.72 9.77
CA GLY A 46 7.39 -10.11 10.72
C GLY A 46 7.69 -8.63 10.47
N HIS A 47 7.42 -8.10 9.27
CA HIS A 47 7.71 -6.70 8.96
C HIS A 47 6.78 -5.75 9.70
N TYR A 48 7.33 -4.62 10.17
CA TYR A 48 6.56 -3.56 10.82
C TYR A 48 6.28 -2.43 9.83
N ALA A 49 5.04 -1.93 9.87
CA ALA A 49 4.63 -0.76 9.11
C ALA A 49 4.05 0.31 10.03
N GLN A 50 4.22 1.57 9.63
CA GLN A 50 3.53 2.72 10.21
C GLN A 50 3.08 3.63 9.07
N LEU A 51 1.79 3.99 9.07
CA LEU A 51 1.18 4.85 8.07
C LEU A 51 0.51 6.03 8.78
N TYR A 52 0.88 7.26 8.39
CA TYR A 52 0.27 8.48 8.89
C TYR A 52 -1.07 8.78 8.17
N ALA A 53 -1.99 7.83 8.23
CA ALA A 53 -3.30 7.90 7.60
C ALA A 53 -4.40 7.48 8.59
N SER A 54 -5.51 8.23 8.63
CA SER A 54 -6.66 7.92 9.48
C SER A 54 -7.84 7.32 8.71
N LYS A 55 -7.77 7.27 7.38
CA LYS A 55 -8.81 6.71 6.52
C LYS A 55 -8.22 5.96 5.34
N PHE A 56 -8.98 5.02 4.79
CA PHE A 56 -8.70 4.35 3.52
C PHE A 56 -9.93 4.40 2.61
N VAL A 57 -9.71 4.23 1.30
CA VAL A 57 -10.80 4.15 0.31
C VAL A 57 -11.34 2.73 0.33
N ALA A 58 -12.61 2.56 0.65
CA ALA A 58 -13.24 1.25 0.61
C ALA A 58 -13.46 0.79 -0.83
N THR A 59 -13.37 -0.52 -1.03
CA THR A 59 -13.62 -1.16 -2.31
C THR A 59 -14.80 -2.12 -2.23
N ASP A 60 -15.36 -2.48 -3.38
CA ASP A 60 -16.23 -3.63 -3.48
C ASP A 60 -15.44 -4.94 -3.59
N LYS A 61 -16.17 -6.04 -3.82
CA LYS A 61 -15.64 -7.40 -4.00
C LYS A 61 -14.74 -7.57 -5.24
N GLN A 62 -14.81 -6.66 -6.20
CA GLN A 62 -13.93 -6.62 -7.38
C GLN A 62 -12.73 -5.68 -7.16
N LEU A 63 -12.55 -5.18 -5.93
CA LEU A 63 -11.53 -4.19 -5.57
C LEU A 63 -11.72 -2.83 -6.27
N LEU A 64 -12.93 -2.52 -6.75
CA LEU A 64 -13.24 -1.20 -7.30
C LEU A 64 -13.58 -0.22 -6.16
N PRO A 65 -13.00 0.99 -6.13
CA PRO A 65 -13.37 2.02 -5.16
C PRO A 65 -14.87 2.34 -5.20
N ASN A 66 -15.54 2.26 -4.06
CA ASN A 66 -16.99 2.49 -3.97
C ASN A 66 -17.35 3.93 -3.54
N GLY A 67 -16.36 4.83 -3.44
CA GLY A 67 -16.51 6.22 -3.03
C GLY A 67 -16.53 6.45 -1.51
N THR A 68 -16.53 5.39 -0.69
CA THR A 68 -16.54 5.51 0.77
C THR A 68 -15.13 5.68 1.32
N LEU A 69 -14.95 6.63 2.24
CA LEU A 69 -13.75 6.78 3.05
C LEU A 69 -13.98 6.20 4.44
N THR A 70 -13.37 5.06 4.73
CA THR A 70 -13.53 4.33 5.99
C THR A 70 -12.47 4.77 6.99
N ASP A 71 -12.87 5.05 8.23
CA ASP A 71 -11.94 5.35 9.32
C ASP A 71 -11.14 4.10 9.71
N VAL A 72 -9.84 4.25 9.95
CA VAL A 72 -8.99 3.12 10.31
C VAL A 72 -9.22 2.65 11.75
N SER A 73 -9.78 3.48 12.62
CA SER A 73 -9.95 3.15 14.03
C SER A 73 -10.78 1.88 14.20
N SER A 74 -10.31 1.01 15.10
CA SER A 74 -10.93 -0.30 15.36
C SER A 74 -10.98 -1.24 14.15
N THR A 75 -10.14 -1.00 13.13
CA THR A 75 -9.96 -1.90 11.97
C THR A 75 -8.56 -2.51 11.93
N PRO A 76 -8.37 -3.64 11.24
CA PRO A 76 -7.05 -4.18 10.91
C PRO A 76 -6.15 -3.21 10.14
N MET A 77 -6.72 -2.18 9.50
CA MET A 77 -6.00 -1.16 8.73
C MET A 77 -5.41 -0.03 9.60
N ASP A 78 -5.57 -0.05 10.93
CA ASP A 78 -4.95 0.97 11.80
C ASP A 78 -3.44 0.76 11.97
N PHE A 79 -2.66 1.40 11.10
CA PHE A 79 -1.19 1.45 11.17
C PHE A 79 -0.67 2.82 11.64
N ARG A 80 -1.50 3.65 12.32
CA ARG A 80 -1.06 4.97 12.81
C ARG A 80 0.06 4.86 13.85
N LYS A 81 0.07 3.76 14.60
CA LYS A 81 1.18 3.32 15.44
C LYS A 81 1.87 2.12 14.78
N PRO A 82 3.19 1.95 14.94
CA PRO A 82 3.90 0.79 14.40
C PRO A 82 3.28 -0.52 14.88
N LYS A 83 3.01 -1.43 13.95
CA LYS A 83 2.64 -2.82 14.24
C LYS A 83 3.13 -3.73 13.12
N SER A 84 3.24 -5.03 13.41
CA SER A 84 3.59 -6.00 12.37
C SER A 84 2.45 -6.15 11.36
N VAL A 85 2.80 -6.40 10.10
CA VAL A 85 1.85 -6.73 9.04
C VAL A 85 1.08 -7.99 9.42
N GLY A 86 1.75 -8.98 10.02
CA GLY A 86 1.12 -10.21 10.53
C GLY A 86 -0.03 -9.96 11.49
N ARG A 87 0.13 -9.04 12.46
CA ARG A 87 -0.96 -8.67 13.39
C ARG A 87 -2.17 -8.05 12.67
N GLY A 88 -1.94 -7.32 11.58
CA GLY A 88 -3.01 -6.84 10.71
C GLY A 88 -3.76 -7.99 10.04
N ILE A 89 -3.03 -8.96 9.49
CA ILE A 89 -3.61 -10.14 8.82
C ILE A 89 -4.43 -10.99 9.80
N GLU A 90 -3.90 -11.30 10.98
CA GLU A 90 -4.59 -12.10 12.02
C GLU A 90 -5.94 -11.51 12.45
N THR A 91 -6.08 -10.19 12.40
CA THR A 91 -7.30 -9.48 12.80
C THR A 91 -8.26 -9.23 11.64
N THR A 92 -7.88 -9.62 10.42
CA THR A 92 -8.69 -9.47 9.20
C THR A 92 -9.55 -10.71 8.98
N LYS A 93 -10.84 -10.50 8.69
CA LYS A 93 -11.74 -11.61 8.32
C LYS A 93 -11.57 -11.98 6.84
N PRO A 94 -11.75 -13.26 6.45
CA PRO A 94 -11.77 -13.65 5.05
C PRO A 94 -12.75 -12.79 4.22
N GLY A 95 -12.28 -12.25 3.10
CA GLY A 95 -13.08 -11.42 2.20
C GLY A 95 -13.39 -9.99 2.71
N GLU A 96 -12.88 -9.57 3.85
CA GLU A 96 -13.16 -8.22 4.40
C GLU A 96 -12.44 -7.11 3.62
N PHE A 97 -11.18 -7.34 3.25
CA PHE A 97 -10.35 -6.39 2.48
C PHE A 97 -9.74 -7.00 1.22
N CYS A 98 -10.11 -8.24 0.89
CA CYS A 98 -9.66 -8.95 -0.29
C CYS A 98 -10.84 -9.09 -1.26
N GLY A 99 -10.56 -8.98 -2.56
CA GLY A 99 -11.56 -9.26 -3.59
C GLY A 99 -11.94 -10.74 -3.62
N ASP A 100 -13.05 -11.06 -4.28
CA ASP A 100 -13.56 -12.43 -4.40
C ASP A 100 -12.73 -13.30 -5.38
N GLY A 101 -11.84 -12.68 -6.16
CA GLY A 101 -10.89 -13.40 -7.02
C GLY A 101 -11.49 -14.03 -8.28
N GLU A 102 -12.69 -13.60 -8.69
CA GLU A 102 -13.34 -13.98 -9.96
C GLU A 102 -12.75 -13.24 -11.18
#